data_AF-F0T1T2-F1
#
_entry.id   AF-F0T1T2-F1
#
_cell.length_a   1.000
_cell.length_b   1.000
_cell.length_c   1.000
_cell.angle_alpha   90.00
_cell.angle_beta   90.00
_cell.angle_gamma   90.00
#
_symmetry.space_group_name_H-M   'P 1'
#
loop_
_entity.id
_entity.type
_entity.pdbx_description
1 polymer ?
#
loop_
_entity_poly.entity_id
_entity_poly.type
_entity_poly.pdbx_seq_one_letter_code
_entity_poly.pdbx_strand_id
1 'polypeptide(L)'
;MTLCTAWIRQANDTEELIFATDSCLTGGEKWKHGIKLFELPRKDCLLSFAGSTMRAYPLVLNLVSAIHFDDYLQSPFAKLNEVLVYISDLFTELVKKIISEIPNEDINDLRGGAKFLFGGWDWEKGSFRVWKLHYSSEVEGFIFDELNGNLSKKRFYTFLGDPSPEIGEEAFKAYKKMVYDEDKQDDPIDMEPLKILRDFSLNKDIREVDGSLQIAKIYKSNRTEFFGVYWASSKGKPCFQGREYNEVNKPLVRYFNPDTFEIIESDLPARLANITEEIYQDNCEFIQECFDESGFLKDSLSEKAKHELRLIFKDVAYRQFLCRLEAEQRLLDEGEEA
;
A
#
# COMPACT_ATOMS: atom_id res chain seq x y z
N MET A 1 -17.64 5.91 -4.96
CA MET A 1 -16.68 6.40 -5.98
C MET A 1 -15.28 6.01 -5.55
N THR A 2 -14.48 5.39 -6.43
CA THR A 2 -13.15 4.86 -6.11
C THR A 2 -12.33 4.66 -7.39
N LEU A 3 -11.00 4.79 -7.29
CA LEU A 3 -10.08 4.22 -8.27
C LEU A 3 -9.05 3.32 -7.56
N CYS A 4 -9.08 2.03 -7.89
CA CYS A 4 -8.06 1.06 -7.49
C CYS A 4 -7.16 0.72 -8.67
N THR A 5 -5.91 0.38 -8.39
CA THR A 5 -4.97 -0.11 -9.39
C THR A 5 -4.15 -1.28 -8.83
N ALA A 6 -3.77 -2.20 -9.71
CA ALA A 6 -2.83 -3.26 -9.39
C ALA A 6 -1.89 -3.51 -10.57
N TRP A 7 -0.62 -3.77 -10.30
CA TRP A 7 0.37 -4.03 -11.35
C TRP A 7 1.54 -4.87 -10.83
N ILE A 8 2.22 -5.57 -11.75
CA ILE A 8 3.47 -6.27 -11.43
C ILE A 8 4.60 -5.32 -11.76
N ARG A 9 5.28 -4.84 -10.72
CA ARG A 9 6.46 -3.99 -10.82
C ARG A 9 7.70 -4.86 -10.98
N GLN A 10 8.60 -4.43 -11.86
CA GLN A 10 9.93 -5.02 -12.04
C GLN A 10 10.95 -4.12 -11.36
N ALA A 11 11.60 -4.59 -10.30
CA ALA A 11 12.57 -3.80 -9.55
C ALA A 11 13.72 -4.71 -9.07
N ASN A 12 14.98 -4.26 -9.21
CA ASN A 12 16.18 -4.96 -8.71
C ASN A 12 16.24 -6.44 -9.12
N ASP A 13 16.05 -6.74 -10.41
CA ASP A 13 16.03 -8.10 -10.97
C ASP A 13 14.97 -9.04 -10.35
N THR A 14 14.00 -8.49 -9.64
CA THR A 14 12.86 -9.22 -9.08
C THR A 14 11.54 -8.52 -9.42
N GLU A 15 10.45 -9.18 -9.07
CA GLU A 15 9.10 -8.68 -9.26
C GLU A 15 8.39 -8.56 -7.92
N GLU A 16 7.53 -7.57 -7.84
CA GLU A 16 6.58 -7.39 -6.75
C GLU A 16 5.21 -7.00 -7.31
N LEU A 17 4.14 -7.52 -6.71
CA LEU A 17 2.78 -7.13 -7.05
C LEU A 17 2.36 -5.97 -6.14
N ILE A 18 1.94 -4.86 -6.72
CA ILE A 18 1.53 -3.67 -5.99
C ILE A 18 0.03 -3.48 -6.15
N PHE A 19 -0.63 -3.13 -5.06
CA PHE A 19 -2.00 -2.64 -5.03
C PHE A 19 -1.99 -1.20 -4.50
N ALA A 20 -2.78 -0.34 -5.14
CA ALA A 20 -3.01 1.00 -4.62
C ALA A 20 -4.44 1.49 -4.86
N THR A 21 -4.91 2.40 -4.02
CA THR A 21 -6.24 3.02 -4.13
C THR A 21 -6.25 4.41 -3.50
N ASP A 22 -7.17 5.26 -3.92
CA ASP A 22 -7.52 6.49 -3.21
C ASP A 22 -8.22 6.20 -1.87
N SER A 23 -8.48 7.22 -1.05
CA SER A 23 -9.13 7.06 0.26
C SER A 23 -10.45 7.81 0.40
N CYS A 24 -11.04 8.30 -0.69
CA CYS A 24 -12.26 9.08 -0.63
C CYS A 24 -13.52 8.21 -0.68
N LEU A 25 -14.38 8.29 0.32
CA LEU A 25 -15.73 7.76 0.28
C LEU A 25 -16.70 8.89 -0.06
N THR A 26 -17.71 8.57 -0.84
CA THR A 26 -18.77 9.51 -1.22
C THR A 26 -20.13 8.81 -1.24
N GLY A 27 -21.18 9.53 -0.87
CA GLY A 27 -22.54 8.98 -0.78
C GLY A 27 -23.46 9.85 0.08
N GLY A 28 -23.74 11.08 -0.37
CA GLY A 28 -24.43 12.11 0.44
C GLY A 28 -23.46 13.01 1.23
N GLU A 29 -22.29 12.48 1.56
CA GLU A 29 -21.16 13.23 2.13
C GLU A 29 -19.86 12.88 1.38
N LYS A 30 -18.75 13.54 1.75
CA LYS A 30 -17.41 13.27 1.22
C LYS A 30 -16.44 13.07 2.39
N TRP A 31 -15.86 11.88 2.49
CA TRP A 31 -14.94 11.49 3.56
C TRP A 31 -13.61 10.99 2.99
N LYS A 32 -12.53 11.74 3.21
CA LYS A 32 -11.22 11.49 2.58
C LYS A 32 -10.35 10.43 3.28
N HIS A 33 -10.90 9.65 4.21
CA HIS A 33 -10.11 8.73 5.05
C HIS A 33 -10.68 7.31 5.09
N GLY A 34 -11.43 6.90 4.07
CA GLY A 34 -11.97 5.54 3.98
C GLY A 34 -10.94 4.53 3.55
N ILE A 35 -10.87 3.41 4.26
CA ILE A 35 -10.01 2.27 3.92
C ILE A 35 -10.62 1.54 2.73
N LYS A 36 -9.82 1.22 1.71
CA LYS A 36 -10.26 0.51 0.50
C LYS A 36 -9.34 -0.63 0.07
N LEU A 37 -8.20 -0.77 0.74
CA LEU A 37 -7.21 -1.82 0.53
C LEU A 37 -7.03 -2.64 1.81
N PHE A 38 -7.14 -3.96 1.70
CA PHE A 38 -7.20 -4.88 2.82
C PHE A 38 -6.17 -5.99 2.68
N GLU A 39 -5.54 -6.28 3.81
CA GLU A 39 -4.90 -7.57 4.05
C GLU A 39 -6.00 -8.55 4.47
N LEU A 40 -5.99 -9.76 3.91
CA LEU A 40 -6.79 -10.84 4.49
C LEU A 40 -6.05 -11.40 5.72
N PRO A 41 -6.68 -12.23 6.56
CA PRO A 41 -5.97 -12.98 7.62
C PRO A 41 -5.00 -14.05 7.10
N ARG A 42 -4.28 -13.76 6.01
CA ARG A 42 -3.18 -14.51 5.39
C ARG A 42 -2.26 -13.49 4.68
N LYS A 43 -0.96 -13.76 4.64
CA LYS A 43 0.07 -12.74 4.33
C LYS A 43 0.55 -12.73 2.88
N ASP A 44 -0.10 -13.44 1.98
CA ASP A 44 0.34 -13.63 0.59
C ASP A 44 -0.66 -13.09 -0.44
N CYS A 45 -1.72 -12.42 0.01
CA CYS A 45 -2.72 -11.81 -0.87
C CYS A 45 -3.31 -10.51 -0.32
N LEU A 46 -3.84 -9.70 -1.23
CA LEU A 46 -4.51 -8.43 -0.94
C LEU A 46 -5.88 -8.40 -1.63
N LEU A 47 -6.77 -7.60 -1.06
CA LEU A 47 -8.09 -7.31 -1.61
C LEU A 47 -8.32 -5.80 -1.61
N SER A 48 -8.75 -5.23 -2.73
CA SER A 48 -9.25 -3.85 -2.78
C SER A 48 -10.62 -3.81 -3.43
N PHE A 49 -11.39 -2.74 -3.22
CA PHE A 49 -12.72 -2.62 -3.81
C PHE A 49 -12.97 -1.26 -4.47
N ALA A 50 -13.80 -1.28 -5.51
CA ALA A 50 -14.46 -0.10 -6.06
C ALA A 50 -15.97 -0.35 -6.05
N GLY A 51 -16.77 0.67 -5.72
CA GLY A 51 -18.21 0.50 -5.57
C GLY A 51 -18.82 1.25 -4.40
N SER A 52 -20.04 0.84 -4.10
CA SER A 52 -20.78 1.12 -2.88
C SER A 52 -20.05 0.60 -1.64
N THR A 53 -19.75 1.50 -0.71
CA THR A 53 -19.20 1.18 0.62
C THR A 53 -20.18 0.38 1.47
N MET A 54 -21.49 0.68 1.34
CA MET A 54 -22.56 -0.06 2.00
C MET A 54 -22.58 -1.54 1.60
N ARG A 55 -22.12 -1.84 0.38
CA ARG A 55 -21.97 -3.21 -0.10
C ARG A 55 -20.60 -3.80 0.26
N ALA A 56 -19.54 -3.07 -0.03
CA ALA A 56 -18.19 -3.61 0.09
C ALA A 56 -17.78 -3.92 1.52
N TYR A 57 -18.03 -3.03 2.49
CA TYR A 57 -17.55 -3.23 3.86
C TYR A 57 -18.18 -4.44 4.56
N PRO A 58 -19.51 -4.66 4.52
CA PRO A 58 -20.08 -5.89 5.09
C PRO A 58 -19.52 -7.16 4.47
N LEU A 59 -19.31 -7.18 3.13
CA LEU A 59 -18.71 -8.33 2.44
C LEU A 59 -17.28 -8.59 2.92
N VAL A 60 -16.43 -7.56 2.94
CA VAL A 60 -15.04 -7.68 3.40
C VAL A 60 -14.95 -8.09 4.87
N LEU A 61 -15.77 -7.50 5.75
CA LEU A 61 -15.77 -7.83 7.17
C LEU A 61 -16.17 -9.29 7.42
N ASN A 62 -17.19 -9.79 6.71
CA ASN A 62 -17.55 -11.21 6.79
C ASN A 62 -16.42 -12.10 6.29
N LEU A 63 -15.77 -11.75 5.18
CA LEU A 63 -14.62 -12.50 4.65
C LEU A 63 -13.44 -12.55 5.63
N VAL A 64 -13.04 -11.40 6.16
CA VAL A 64 -11.96 -11.30 7.15
C VAL A 64 -12.30 -12.14 8.37
N SER A 65 -13.52 -12.03 8.89
CA SER A 65 -13.97 -12.86 10.02
C SER A 65 -13.89 -14.36 9.69
N ALA A 66 -14.41 -14.75 8.53
CA ALA A 66 -14.52 -16.16 8.19
C ALA A 66 -13.16 -16.83 7.92
N ILE A 67 -12.22 -16.14 7.26
CA ILE A 67 -10.84 -16.62 7.15
C ILE A 67 -10.17 -16.67 8.53
N HIS A 68 -10.38 -15.66 9.39
CA HIS A 68 -9.75 -15.62 10.72
C HIS A 68 -10.13 -16.79 11.65
N PHE A 69 -11.25 -17.47 11.38
CA PHE A 69 -11.67 -18.67 12.11
C PHE A 69 -11.45 -19.99 11.36
N ASP A 70 -10.81 -19.94 10.20
CA ASP A 70 -10.46 -21.11 9.38
C ASP A 70 -8.94 -21.27 9.27
N ASP A 71 -8.37 -22.19 10.06
CA ASP A 71 -6.92 -22.43 10.11
C ASP A 71 -6.34 -22.82 8.74
N TYR A 72 -7.13 -23.47 7.88
CA TYR A 72 -6.69 -23.88 6.56
C TYR A 72 -6.59 -22.68 5.62
N LEU A 73 -7.62 -21.82 5.56
CA LEU A 73 -7.62 -20.64 4.69
C LEU A 73 -6.58 -19.58 5.10
N GLN A 74 -6.23 -19.49 6.39
CA GLN A 74 -5.13 -18.66 6.89
C GLN A 74 -3.75 -19.16 6.45
N SER A 75 -3.64 -20.47 6.22
CA SER A 75 -2.38 -21.12 5.96
C SER A 75 -1.90 -20.89 4.52
N PRO A 76 -0.59 -20.73 4.29
CA PRO A 76 -0.03 -20.73 2.94
C PRO A 76 -0.22 -22.06 2.20
N PHE A 77 -0.65 -23.13 2.88
CA PHE A 77 -1.03 -24.39 2.23
C PHE A 77 -2.31 -24.27 1.39
N ALA A 78 -3.26 -23.42 1.81
CA ALA A 78 -4.44 -23.15 1.00
C ALA A 78 -4.03 -22.35 -0.24
N LYS A 79 -4.38 -22.89 -1.40
CA LYS A 79 -4.05 -22.32 -2.70
C LYS A 79 -4.81 -21.03 -2.91
N LEU A 80 -4.20 -20.11 -3.65
CA LEU A 80 -4.81 -18.82 -3.95
C LEU A 80 -6.17 -18.97 -4.67
N ASN A 81 -6.31 -20.01 -5.50
CA ASN A 81 -7.57 -20.34 -6.16
C ASN A 81 -8.64 -20.87 -5.20
N GLU A 82 -8.27 -21.61 -4.16
CA GLU A 82 -9.22 -22.11 -3.15
C GLU A 82 -9.79 -20.95 -2.33
N VAL A 83 -8.93 -19.98 -1.95
CA VAL A 83 -9.37 -18.74 -1.31
C VAL A 83 -10.26 -17.94 -2.24
N LEU A 84 -9.90 -17.82 -3.52
CA LEU A 84 -10.71 -17.08 -4.49
C LEU A 84 -12.11 -17.67 -4.67
N VAL A 85 -12.22 -19.00 -4.79
CA VAL A 85 -13.50 -19.71 -4.82
C VAL A 85 -14.29 -19.44 -3.55
N TYR A 86 -13.65 -19.55 -2.39
CA TYR A 86 -14.28 -19.25 -1.10
C TYR A 86 -14.83 -17.83 -1.02
N ILE A 87 -14.07 -16.81 -1.48
CA ILE A 87 -14.54 -15.42 -1.53
C ILE A 87 -15.79 -15.32 -2.41
N SER A 88 -15.76 -15.94 -3.59
CA SER A 88 -16.87 -15.92 -4.55
C SER A 88 -18.14 -16.51 -3.96
N ASP A 89 -18.01 -17.67 -3.30
CA ASP A 89 -19.13 -18.39 -2.69
C ASP A 89 -19.70 -17.61 -1.50
N LEU A 90 -18.84 -17.13 -0.60
CA LEU A 90 -19.25 -16.33 0.55
C LEU A 90 -19.97 -15.05 0.12
N PHE A 91 -19.40 -14.30 -0.82
CA PHE A 91 -20.02 -13.06 -1.30
C PHE A 91 -21.36 -13.35 -1.97
N THR A 92 -21.44 -14.42 -2.77
CA THR A 92 -22.70 -14.87 -3.39
C THR A 92 -23.75 -15.19 -2.33
N GLU A 93 -23.40 -15.95 -1.30
CA GLU A 93 -24.32 -16.30 -0.21
C GLU A 93 -24.83 -15.04 0.50
N LEU A 94 -23.94 -14.11 0.84
CA LEU A 94 -24.28 -12.88 1.55
C LEU A 94 -25.19 -11.98 0.71
N VAL A 95 -24.89 -11.78 -0.58
CA VAL A 95 -25.71 -10.89 -1.42
C VAL A 95 -27.07 -11.48 -1.76
N LYS A 96 -27.20 -12.81 -1.82
CA LYS A 96 -28.49 -13.48 -2.02
C LYS A 96 -29.46 -13.28 -0.85
N LYS A 97 -28.95 -13.02 0.37
CA LYS A 97 -29.77 -12.74 1.56
C LYS A 97 -30.35 -11.32 1.60
N ILE A 98 -29.99 -10.47 0.65
CA ILE A 98 -30.45 -9.08 0.65
C ILE A 98 -31.83 -8.97 0.02
N ILE A 99 -32.65 -8.17 0.69
CA ILE A 99 -34.04 -7.88 0.34
C ILE A 99 -34.08 -6.41 -0.07
N SER A 100 -34.78 -6.11 -1.17
CA SER A 100 -35.06 -4.73 -1.55
C SER A 100 -36.23 -4.20 -0.72
N GLU A 101 -35.99 -3.13 0.04
CA GLU A 101 -37.04 -2.44 0.82
C GLU A 101 -37.70 -1.30 0.02
N ILE A 102 -37.07 -0.87 -1.08
CA ILE A 102 -37.56 0.22 -1.94
C ILE A 102 -38.35 -0.39 -3.10
N PRO A 103 -39.64 -0.01 -3.30
CA PRO A 103 -40.42 -0.52 -4.41
C PRO A 103 -39.76 -0.25 -5.78
N ASN A 104 -39.68 -1.28 -6.61
CA ASN A 104 -39.13 -1.25 -7.97
C ASN A 104 -37.61 -1.02 -8.10
N GLU A 105 -36.84 -1.11 -7.02
CA GLU A 105 -35.38 -1.10 -7.10
C GLU A 105 -34.86 -2.43 -7.66
N ASP A 106 -33.93 -2.38 -8.63
CA ASP A 106 -33.33 -3.58 -9.20
C ASP A 106 -32.44 -4.27 -8.17
N ILE A 107 -32.83 -5.48 -7.78
CA ILE A 107 -32.10 -6.30 -6.82
C ILE A 107 -30.70 -6.64 -7.32
N ASN A 108 -30.48 -6.73 -8.63
CA ASN A 108 -29.16 -7.02 -9.20
C ASN A 108 -28.21 -5.84 -9.07
N ASP A 109 -28.70 -4.61 -9.25
CA ASP A 109 -27.89 -3.40 -9.03
C ASP A 109 -27.48 -3.27 -7.56
N LEU A 110 -28.41 -3.55 -6.65
CA LEU A 110 -28.11 -3.63 -5.22
C LEU A 110 -27.04 -4.69 -4.94
N ARG A 111 -27.25 -5.91 -5.43
CA ARG A 111 -26.35 -7.06 -5.20
C ARG A 111 -24.96 -6.84 -5.78
N GLY A 112 -24.89 -6.22 -6.95
CA GLY A 112 -23.67 -5.91 -7.69
C GLY A 112 -23.03 -4.57 -7.40
N GLY A 113 -23.48 -3.87 -6.35
CA GLY A 113 -22.98 -2.55 -6.01
C GLY A 113 -21.50 -2.46 -5.65
N ALA A 114 -20.76 -3.57 -5.57
CA ALA A 114 -19.31 -3.56 -5.34
C ALA A 114 -18.56 -4.55 -6.25
N LYS A 115 -17.35 -4.15 -6.65
CA LYS A 115 -16.40 -4.93 -7.43
C LYS A 115 -15.06 -4.94 -6.68
N PHE A 116 -14.29 -5.99 -6.86
CA PHE A 116 -13.04 -6.17 -6.11
C PHE A 116 -11.88 -6.52 -7.05
N LEU A 117 -10.69 -6.07 -6.68
CA LEU A 117 -9.45 -6.66 -7.14
C LEU A 117 -8.92 -7.56 -6.04
N PHE A 118 -8.62 -8.80 -6.38
CA PHE A 118 -7.94 -9.75 -5.51
C PHE A 118 -6.65 -10.17 -6.18
N GLY A 119 -5.56 -10.28 -5.43
CA GLY A 119 -4.32 -10.75 -6.00
C GLY A 119 -3.34 -11.23 -4.95
N GLY A 120 -2.39 -12.06 -5.38
CA GLY A 120 -1.46 -12.74 -4.49
C GLY A 120 -0.30 -13.37 -5.23
N TRP A 121 0.62 -13.95 -4.46
CA TRP A 121 1.67 -14.82 -4.98
C TRP A 121 1.17 -16.26 -5.05
N ASP A 122 1.11 -16.82 -6.25
CA ASP A 122 0.80 -18.22 -6.49
C ASP A 122 2.09 -19.03 -6.47
N TRP A 123 2.39 -19.62 -5.31
CA TRP A 123 3.63 -20.39 -5.09
C TRP A 123 3.69 -21.66 -5.93
N GLU A 124 2.55 -22.25 -6.32
CA GLU A 124 2.52 -23.45 -7.18
C GLU A 124 3.01 -23.12 -8.59
N LYS A 125 2.61 -21.94 -9.09
CA LYS A 125 3.01 -21.46 -10.42
C LYS A 125 4.26 -20.59 -10.41
N GLY A 126 4.74 -20.19 -9.23
CA GLY A 126 5.83 -19.24 -9.09
C GLY A 126 5.55 -17.91 -9.79
N SER A 127 4.32 -17.40 -9.68
CA SER A 127 3.89 -16.17 -10.38
C SER A 127 2.89 -15.36 -9.55
N PHE A 128 2.87 -14.04 -9.75
CA PHE A 128 1.79 -13.21 -9.22
C PHE A 128 0.52 -13.41 -10.03
N ARG A 129 -0.64 -13.38 -9.38
CA ARG A 129 -1.94 -13.58 -10.02
C ARG A 129 -2.92 -12.53 -9.50
N VAL A 130 -3.74 -12.00 -10.40
CA VAL A 130 -4.71 -10.94 -10.10
C VAL A 130 -6.04 -11.23 -10.78
N TRP A 131 -7.12 -11.11 -10.01
CA TRP A 131 -8.49 -11.34 -10.45
C TRP A 131 -9.37 -10.13 -10.16
N LYS A 132 -10.35 -9.94 -11.04
CA LYS A 132 -11.49 -9.05 -10.78
C LYS A 132 -12.66 -9.90 -10.30
N LEU A 133 -13.14 -9.65 -9.09
CA LEU A 133 -14.40 -10.22 -8.61
C LEU A 133 -15.54 -9.22 -8.83
N HIS A 134 -16.67 -9.71 -9.34
CA HIS A 134 -17.84 -8.89 -9.60
C HIS A 134 -19.11 -9.75 -9.60
N TYR A 135 -20.24 -9.13 -9.30
CA TYR A 135 -21.55 -9.77 -9.41
C TYR A 135 -21.96 -9.88 -10.88
N SER A 136 -22.49 -11.05 -11.26
CA SER A 136 -23.15 -11.29 -12.54
C SER A 136 -24.64 -11.56 -12.29
N SER A 137 -25.50 -10.83 -12.99
CA SER A 137 -26.95 -11.03 -12.96
C SER A 137 -27.38 -12.32 -13.64
N GLU A 138 -26.59 -12.85 -14.57
CA GLU A 138 -26.89 -14.11 -15.27
C GLU A 138 -26.84 -15.33 -14.33
N VAL A 139 -25.89 -15.34 -13.40
CA VAL A 139 -25.71 -16.41 -12.40
C VAL A 139 -26.23 -16.03 -11.01
N GLU A 140 -26.74 -14.80 -10.88
CA GLU A 140 -27.14 -14.16 -9.63
C GLU A 140 -26.11 -14.32 -8.50
N GLY A 141 -24.84 -14.08 -8.80
CA GLY A 141 -23.75 -14.35 -7.86
C GLY A 141 -22.45 -13.66 -8.23
N PHE A 142 -21.49 -13.70 -7.31
CA PHE A 142 -20.13 -13.25 -7.59
C PHE A 142 -19.41 -14.28 -8.44
N ILE A 143 -18.74 -13.77 -9.47
CA ILE A 143 -17.81 -14.49 -10.34
C ILE A 143 -16.47 -13.76 -10.36
N PHE A 144 -15.45 -14.41 -10.90
CA PHE A 144 -14.11 -13.84 -11.00
C PHE A 144 -13.47 -14.09 -12.36
N ASP A 145 -12.81 -13.04 -12.86
CA ASP A 145 -12.02 -13.10 -14.09
C ASP A 145 -10.56 -12.89 -13.77
N GLU A 146 -9.69 -13.76 -14.28
CA GLU A 146 -8.25 -13.57 -14.17
C GLU A 146 -7.77 -12.48 -15.14
N LEU A 147 -7.13 -11.44 -14.61
CA LEU A 147 -6.72 -10.27 -15.39
C LEU A 147 -5.33 -10.44 -16.02
N ASN A 148 -4.47 -11.26 -15.41
CA ASN A 148 -3.08 -11.45 -15.84
C ASN A 148 -2.77 -12.87 -16.36
N GLY A 149 -3.80 -13.66 -16.68
CA GLY A 149 -3.63 -15.04 -17.17
C GLY A 149 -3.11 -15.15 -18.60
N ASN A 150 -3.02 -14.04 -19.34
CA ASN A 150 -2.46 -14.03 -20.68
C ASN A 150 -0.92 -14.00 -20.64
N LEU A 151 -0.32 -15.18 -20.79
CA LEU A 151 1.14 -15.39 -20.82
C LEU A 151 1.87 -14.64 -21.95
N SER A 152 1.16 -14.17 -22.99
CA SER A 152 1.77 -13.39 -24.06
C SER A 152 2.06 -11.95 -23.65
N LYS A 153 1.45 -11.45 -22.56
CA LYS A 153 1.67 -10.10 -22.05
C LYS A 153 2.78 -10.11 -21.01
N LYS A 154 3.91 -9.48 -21.35
CA LYS A 154 5.05 -9.31 -20.42
C LYS A 154 4.82 -8.22 -19.36
N ARG A 155 3.83 -7.35 -19.59
CA ARG A 155 3.51 -6.18 -18.77
C ARG A 155 2.08 -6.33 -18.24
N PHE A 156 1.90 -6.27 -16.92
CA PHE A 156 0.58 -6.33 -16.30
C PHE A 156 0.31 -5.10 -15.42
N TYR A 157 -0.82 -4.45 -15.71
CA TYR A 157 -1.40 -3.38 -14.92
C TYR A 157 -2.92 -3.37 -15.13
N THR A 158 -3.67 -2.89 -14.14
CA THR A 158 -5.12 -2.73 -14.25
C THR A 158 -5.60 -1.54 -13.43
N PHE A 159 -6.71 -0.94 -13.86
CA PHE A 159 -7.46 0.06 -13.11
C PHE A 159 -8.90 -0.43 -12.92
N LEU A 160 -9.43 -0.33 -11.71
CA LEU A 160 -10.82 -0.64 -11.37
C LEU A 160 -11.47 0.60 -10.75
N GLY A 161 -12.53 1.09 -11.37
CA GLY A 161 -13.23 2.31 -10.96
C GLY A 161 -14.75 2.19 -10.88
N ASP A 162 -15.37 3.09 -10.12
CA ASP A 162 -16.82 3.21 -9.88
C ASP A 162 -17.16 4.67 -9.49
N PRO A 163 -18.33 5.28 -9.85
CA PRO A 163 -19.65 4.73 -10.22
C PRO A 163 -19.86 4.47 -11.71
N SER A 164 -18.97 4.98 -12.56
CA SER A 164 -18.99 4.74 -14.01
C SER A 164 -17.71 4.01 -14.41
N PRO A 165 -17.76 3.01 -15.31
CA PRO A 165 -16.58 2.40 -15.92
C PRO A 165 -15.58 3.43 -16.48
N GLU A 166 -16.07 4.62 -16.81
CA GLU A 166 -15.33 5.74 -17.38
C GLU A 166 -14.08 6.10 -16.58
N ILE A 167 -14.11 6.18 -15.24
CA ILE A 167 -12.92 6.63 -14.50
C ILE A 167 -11.75 5.63 -14.60
N GLY A 168 -12.07 4.33 -14.63
CA GLY A 168 -11.07 3.29 -14.86
C GLY A 168 -10.53 3.37 -16.29
N GLU A 169 -11.40 3.56 -17.28
CA GLU A 169 -11.02 3.73 -18.68
C GLU A 169 -10.20 5.00 -18.94
N GLU A 170 -10.52 6.10 -18.26
CA GLU A 170 -9.77 7.35 -18.29
C GLU A 170 -8.38 7.16 -17.69
N ALA A 171 -8.27 6.46 -16.55
CA ALA A 171 -6.98 6.10 -15.99
C ALA A 171 -6.17 5.21 -16.94
N PHE A 172 -6.81 4.24 -17.61
CA PHE A 172 -6.16 3.44 -18.67
C PHE A 172 -5.68 4.29 -19.85
N LYS A 173 -6.49 5.25 -20.31
CA LYS A 173 -6.13 6.17 -21.41
C LYS A 173 -4.98 7.08 -20.99
N ALA A 174 -5.03 7.64 -19.78
CA ALA A 174 -3.99 8.48 -19.21
C ALA A 174 -2.67 7.72 -19.07
N TYR A 175 -2.70 6.48 -18.57
CA TYR A 175 -1.54 5.61 -18.49
C TYR A 175 -0.91 5.36 -19.86
N LYS A 176 -1.72 4.93 -20.85
CA LYS A 176 -1.22 4.64 -22.20
C LYS A 176 -0.61 5.87 -22.85
N LYS A 177 -1.25 7.03 -22.67
CA LYS A 177 -0.73 8.31 -23.16
C LYS A 177 0.60 8.65 -22.51
N MET A 178 0.70 8.58 -21.18
CA MET A 178 1.94 8.84 -20.45
C MET A 178 3.08 7.92 -20.92
N VAL A 179 2.82 6.61 -21.00
CA VAL A 179 3.82 5.64 -21.47
C VAL A 179 4.29 5.94 -22.89
N TYR A 180 3.39 6.39 -23.76
CA TYR A 180 3.73 6.77 -25.13
C TYR A 180 4.52 8.09 -25.19
N ASP A 181 4.07 9.11 -24.47
CA ASP A 181 4.68 10.45 -24.45
C ASP A 181 6.07 10.43 -23.78
N GLU A 182 6.30 9.54 -22.81
CA GLU A 182 7.59 9.34 -22.12
C GLU A 182 8.50 8.29 -22.79
N ASP A 183 8.10 7.70 -23.93
CA ASP A 183 8.84 6.65 -24.65
C ASP A 183 9.19 5.39 -23.80
N LYS A 184 8.25 4.95 -22.95
CA LYS A 184 8.38 3.82 -21.99
C LYS A 184 7.62 2.56 -22.38
N GLN A 185 7.31 2.38 -23.67
CA GLN A 185 6.47 1.30 -24.19
C GLN A 185 7.14 -0.07 -23.99
N ASP A 186 8.48 -0.10 -24.08
CA ASP A 186 9.28 -1.31 -23.95
C ASP A 186 9.90 -1.46 -22.54
N ASP A 187 9.84 -0.42 -21.73
CA ASP A 187 10.37 -0.42 -20.37
C ASP A 187 9.56 -1.34 -19.44
N PRO A 188 10.23 -1.99 -18.46
CA PRO A 188 9.54 -2.65 -17.36
C PRO A 188 8.59 -1.69 -16.64
N ILE A 189 7.44 -2.19 -16.13
CA ILE A 189 6.54 -1.34 -15.34
C ILE A 189 7.19 -1.04 -13.98
N ASP A 190 7.27 0.23 -13.63
CA ASP A 190 7.73 0.72 -12.33
C ASP A 190 6.55 1.33 -11.56
N MET A 191 6.59 2.61 -11.19
CA MET A 191 5.56 3.27 -10.38
C MET A 191 4.56 4.08 -11.21
N GLU A 192 4.55 3.95 -12.54
CA GLU A 192 3.66 4.71 -13.43
C GLU A 192 2.17 4.55 -13.09
N PRO A 193 1.64 3.34 -12.75
CA PRO A 193 0.24 3.22 -12.36
C PRO A 193 -0.10 4.01 -11.07
N LEU A 194 0.84 4.09 -10.12
CA LEU A 194 0.67 4.90 -8.91
C LEU A 194 0.67 6.40 -9.25
N LYS A 195 1.49 6.82 -10.22
CA LYS A 195 1.49 8.20 -10.74
C LYS A 195 0.14 8.61 -11.29
N ILE A 196 -0.48 7.75 -12.10
CA ILE A 196 -1.83 8.00 -12.61
C ILE A 196 -2.85 8.13 -11.47
N LEU A 197 -2.82 7.21 -10.49
CA LEU A 197 -3.73 7.27 -9.35
C LEU A 197 -3.53 8.55 -8.51
N ARG A 198 -2.27 8.94 -8.25
CA ARG A 198 -1.93 10.20 -7.57
C ARG A 198 -2.51 11.39 -8.31
N ASP A 199 -2.23 11.49 -9.61
CA ASP A 199 -2.65 12.63 -10.42
C ASP A 199 -4.17 12.76 -10.46
N PHE A 200 -4.89 11.62 -10.51
CA PHE A 200 -6.34 11.59 -10.40
C PHE A 200 -6.83 12.06 -9.02
N SER A 201 -6.19 11.62 -7.93
CA SER A 201 -6.55 12.03 -6.57
C SER A 201 -6.27 13.52 -6.28
N LEU A 202 -5.26 14.10 -6.94
CA LEU A 202 -4.92 15.52 -6.82
C LEU A 202 -5.79 16.41 -7.71
N ASN A 203 -6.39 15.85 -8.76
CA ASN A 203 -7.21 16.59 -9.69
C ASN A 203 -8.59 16.90 -9.09
N LYS A 204 -8.83 18.18 -8.77
CA LYS A 204 -10.09 18.63 -8.17
C LYS A 204 -11.30 18.49 -9.08
N ASP A 205 -11.09 18.36 -10.39
CA ASP A 205 -12.16 18.14 -11.36
C ASP A 205 -12.66 16.69 -11.35
N ILE A 206 -11.86 15.76 -10.79
CA ILE A 206 -12.23 14.37 -10.59
C ILE A 206 -12.78 14.23 -9.18
N ARG A 207 -14.11 14.31 -9.03
CA ARG A 207 -14.75 14.28 -7.72
C ARG A 207 -14.63 12.91 -7.05
N GLU A 208 -14.58 11.88 -7.87
CA GLU A 208 -14.67 10.45 -7.57
C GLU A 208 -13.45 9.88 -6.83
N VAL A 209 -12.29 10.52 -7.01
CA VAL A 209 -10.99 10.06 -6.55
C VAL A 209 -10.37 11.21 -5.76
N ASP A 210 -10.10 11.01 -4.47
CA ASP A 210 -9.53 12.05 -3.60
C ASP A 210 -8.89 11.37 -2.37
N GLY A 211 -8.28 12.17 -1.49
CA GLY A 211 -7.62 11.69 -0.29
C GLY A 211 -6.24 11.11 -0.55
N SER A 212 -5.63 10.57 0.50
CA SER A 212 -4.28 10.03 0.42
C SER A 212 -4.29 8.62 -0.14
N LEU A 213 -3.18 8.23 -0.78
CA LEU A 213 -3.06 6.91 -1.37
C LEU A 213 -2.90 5.84 -0.29
N GLN A 214 -3.51 4.68 -0.52
CA GLN A 214 -3.28 3.45 0.25
C GLN A 214 -2.47 2.53 -0.64
N ILE A 215 -1.33 2.06 -0.17
CA ILE A 215 -0.37 1.32 -0.99
C ILE A 215 0.05 0.07 -0.22
N ALA A 216 0.03 -1.09 -0.88
CA ALA A 216 0.59 -2.31 -0.34
C ALA A 216 1.26 -3.14 -1.44
N LYS A 217 2.24 -3.95 -1.04
CA LYS A 217 2.99 -4.84 -1.91
C LYS A 217 2.86 -6.28 -1.47
N ILE A 218 2.95 -7.20 -2.42
CA ILE A 218 3.08 -8.63 -2.22
C ILE A 218 4.40 -9.07 -2.85
N TYR A 219 5.21 -9.80 -2.08
CA TYR A 219 6.52 -10.31 -2.49
C TYR A 219 6.47 -11.82 -2.77
N LYS A 220 7.44 -12.31 -3.56
CA LYS A 220 7.66 -13.75 -3.82
C LYS A 220 7.92 -14.58 -2.56
N SER A 221 8.22 -13.93 -1.44
CA SER A 221 8.41 -14.54 -0.12
C SER A 221 7.12 -14.79 0.66
N ASN A 222 5.94 -14.74 0.01
CA ASN A 222 4.63 -14.87 0.67
C ASN A 222 4.40 -13.83 1.76
N ARG A 223 4.87 -12.60 1.52
CA ARG A 223 4.72 -11.49 2.45
C ARG A 223 4.02 -10.31 1.78
N THR A 224 3.08 -9.75 2.51
CA THR A 224 2.41 -8.48 2.29
C THR A 224 3.08 -7.40 3.13
N GLU A 225 3.15 -6.19 2.57
CA GLU A 225 3.62 -5.02 3.30
C GLU A 225 2.81 -3.80 2.92
N PHE A 226 2.28 -3.12 3.93
CA PHE A 226 1.57 -1.86 3.77
C PHE A 226 2.53 -0.68 3.93
N PHE A 227 2.31 0.35 3.13
CA PHE A 227 3.11 1.54 3.12
C PHE A 227 2.24 2.74 3.46
N GLY A 228 2.82 3.67 4.21
CA GLY A 228 2.30 5.02 4.29
C GLY A 228 2.70 5.86 3.09
N VAL A 229 2.18 7.07 3.00
CA VAL A 229 2.55 8.06 1.98
C VAL A 229 2.51 9.44 2.63
N TYR A 230 3.49 10.29 2.35
CA TYR A 230 3.34 11.71 2.67
C TYR A 230 2.32 12.32 1.73
N TRP A 231 1.44 13.18 2.22
CA TRP A 231 0.33 13.69 1.39
C TRP A 231 0.04 15.17 1.65
N ALA A 232 -0.25 15.99 0.65
CA ALA A 232 -0.35 15.70 -0.79
C ALA A 232 0.97 15.79 -1.59
N SER A 233 2.07 16.14 -0.90
CA SER A 233 3.43 16.22 -1.44
C SER A 233 4.42 15.68 -0.40
N SER A 234 5.70 15.60 -0.75
CA SER A 234 6.80 15.29 0.20
C SER A 234 6.83 16.17 1.45
N LYS A 235 6.31 17.41 1.37
CA LYS A 235 6.21 18.35 2.50
C LYS A 235 4.90 18.22 3.28
N GLY A 236 4.07 17.26 2.90
CA GLY A 236 2.79 16.97 3.51
C GLY A 236 2.91 16.31 4.87
N LYS A 237 1.79 15.76 5.34
CA LYS A 237 1.77 14.96 6.56
C LYS A 237 1.84 13.47 6.25
N PRO A 238 2.36 12.63 7.15
CA PRO A 238 2.34 11.19 6.97
C PRO A 238 0.90 10.69 7.01
N CYS A 239 0.50 9.96 5.97
CA CYS A 239 -0.78 9.29 5.89
C CYS A 239 -0.60 7.78 5.81
N PHE A 240 -1.49 7.03 6.45
CA PHE A 240 -1.52 5.56 6.38
C PHE A 240 -2.96 5.08 6.23
N GLN A 241 -3.20 4.21 5.24
CA GLN A 241 -4.54 3.72 4.87
C GLN A 241 -5.59 4.85 4.74
N GLY A 242 -5.19 5.99 4.18
CA GLY A 242 -6.07 7.13 3.98
C GLY A 242 -6.11 8.14 5.14
N ARG A 243 -5.72 7.74 6.35
CA ARG A 243 -5.77 8.59 7.55
C ARG A 243 -4.49 9.40 7.73
N GLU A 244 -4.65 10.67 8.11
CA GLU A 244 -3.55 11.56 8.46
C GLU A 244 -3.03 11.31 9.89
N TYR A 245 -1.72 11.36 10.05
CA TYR A 245 -0.99 11.22 11.31
C TYR A 245 -0.02 12.40 11.51
N ASN A 246 0.50 12.53 12.72
CA ASN A 246 1.68 13.35 12.99
C ASN A 246 2.94 12.47 13.05
N GLU A 247 4.12 13.07 13.03
CA GLU A 247 5.38 12.32 13.02
C GLU A 247 5.59 11.40 14.23
N VAL A 248 4.96 11.71 15.36
CA VAL A 248 5.13 10.96 16.61
C VAL A 248 4.21 9.74 16.67
N ASN A 249 3.00 9.83 16.11
CA ASN A 249 1.97 8.79 16.22
C ASN A 249 1.71 8.04 14.92
N LYS A 250 2.44 8.35 13.85
CA LYS A 250 2.34 7.64 12.58
C LYS A 250 2.71 6.16 12.77
N PRO A 251 2.02 5.22 12.09
CA PRO A 251 2.39 3.82 12.12
C PRO A 251 3.85 3.59 11.71
N LEU A 252 4.51 2.62 12.34
CA LEU A 252 5.90 2.21 12.08
C LEU A 252 6.01 1.38 10.79
N VAL A 253 5.62 2.00 9.69
CA VAL A 253 5.74 1.46 8.33
C VAL A 253 6.67 2.36 7.50
N ARG A 254 7.04 1.90 6.31
CA ARG A 254 7.77 2.73 5.34
C ARG A 254 6.79 3.67 4.64
N TYR A 255 7.25 4.89 4.32
CA TYR A 255 6.42 5.93 3.70
C TYR A 255 6.92 6.24 2.30
N PHE A 256 6.02 6.37 1.34
CA PHE A 256 6.36 6.88 0.01
C PHE A 256 6.40 8.41 -0.02
N ASN A 257 7.32 8.95 -0.81
CA ASN A 257 7.26 10.30 -1.32
C ASN A 257 6.25 10.32 -2.49
N PRO A 258 5.16 11.09 -2.42
CA PRO A 258 4.18 11.13 -3.52
C PRO A 258 4.73 11.84 -4.77
N ASP A 259 5.79 12.64 -4.66
CA ASP A 259 6.34 13.40 -5.78
C ASP A 259 7.27 12.52 -6.64
N THR A 260 8.05 11.65 -5.99
CA THR A 260 9.06 10.79 -6.64
C THR A 260 8.72 9.30 -6.66
N PHE A 261 7.77 8.85 -5.84
CA PHE A 261 7.44 7.44 -5.57
C PHE A 261 8.59 6.60 -5.00
N GLU A 262 9.61 7.27 -4.48
CA GLU A 262 10.65 6.62 -3.68
C GLU A 262 10.18 6.44 -2.24
N ILE A 263 10.71 5.42 -1.59
CA ILE A 263 10.48 5.22 -0.16
C ILE A 263 11.33 6.26 0.57
N ILE A 264 10.68 7.09 1.37
CA ILE A 264 11.33 7.97 2.33
C ILE A 264 11.89 7.09 3.43
N GLU A 265 13.17 6.75 3.28
CA GLU A 265 13.97 6.20 4.36
C GLU A 265 14.28 7.35 5.33
N SER A 266 13.37 7.62 6.26
CA SER A 266 13.32 8.91 6.96
C SER A 266 14.48 9.24 7.89
N ASP A 267 15.46 8.36 8.13
CA ASP A 267 16.25 8.47 9.36
C ASP A 267 17.77 8.45 9.17
N LEU A 268 18.29 8.34 7.93
CA LEU A 268 19.74 8.34 7.73
C LEU A 268 20.23 9.71 7.24
N PRO A 269 21.17 10.35 7.95
CA PRO A 269 21.77 11.60 7.49
C PRO A 269 22.52 11.35 6.18
N ALA A 270 22.20 12.14 5.15
CA ALA A 270 22.91 12.08 3.86
C ALA A 270 24.41 12.37 4.00
N ARG A 271 24.78 13.12 5.04
CA ARG A 271 26.16 13.42 5.39
C ARG A 271 26.36 13.40 6.90
N LEU A 272 27.45 12.78 7.34
CA LEU A 272 27.95 12.88 8.71
C LEU A 272 29.25 13.66 8.74
N ALA A 273 29.36 14.55 9.72
CA ALA A 273 30.63 15.13 10.11
C ALA A 273 31.10 14.45 11.40
N ASN A 274 32.39 14.11 11.47
CA ASN A 274 33.06 13.57 12.66
C ASN A 274 32.51 12.22 13.15
N ILE A 275 32.92 11.13 12.48
CA ILE A 275 32.68 9.75 12.93
C ILE A 275 33.82 9.36 13.90
N THR A 276 33.58 9.50 15.21
CA THR A 276 34.59 9.24 16.25
C THR A 276 34.15 8.13 17.22
N GLU A 277 35.14 7.43 17.80
CA GLU A 277 34.91 6.41 18.83
C GLU A 277 34.23 6.98 20.08
N GLU A 278 34.44 8.26 20.40
CA GLU A 278 33.76 8.91 21.53
C GLU A 278 32.24 8.94 21.36
N ILE A 279 31.76 9.16 20.13
CA ILE A 279 30.33 9.27 19.83
C ILE A 279 29.72 7.89 19.57
N TYR A 280 30.41 7.07 18.79
CA TYR A 280 29.83 5.84 18.22
C TYR A 280 30.33 4.55 18.88
N GLN A 281 31.36 4.64 19.73
CA GLN A 281 31.96 3.51 20.45
C GLN A 281 32.27 2.34 19.51
N ASP A 282 31.88 1.13 19.88
CA ASP A 282 32.11 -0.11 19.13
C ASP A 282 31.50 -0.09 17.71
N ASN A 283 30.60 0.85 17.41
CA ASN A 283 29.97 0.99 16.10
C ASN A 283 30.72 1.94 15.15
N CYS A 284 31.84 2.54 15.59
CA CYS A 284 32.57 3.55 14.82
C CYS A 284 33.07 3.00 13.47
N GLU A 285 33.70 1.83 13.47
CA GLU A 285 34.22 1.19 12.24
C GLU A 285 33.10 0.90 11.24
N PHE A 286 31.99 0.31 11.70
CA PHE A 286 30.82 0.04 10.86
C PHE A 286 30.23 1.32 10.23
N ILE A 287 30.15 2.41 10.99
CA ILE A 287 29.67 3.70 10.45
C ILE A 287 30.67 4.23 9.42
N GLN A 288 31.98 4.18 9.67
CA GLN A 288 32.98 4.60 8.68
C GLN A 288 32.90 3.77 7.39
N GLU A 289 32.58 2.48 7.48
CA GLU A 289 32.36 1.65 6.30
C GLU A 289 31.11 2.05 5.50
N CYS A 290 30.11 2.66 6.15
CA CYS A 290 28.87 3.08 5.51
C CYS A 290 28.92 4.44 4.84
N PHE A 291 29.89 5.29 5.20
CA PHE A 291 30.08 6.63 4.63
C PHE A 291 31.35 6.67 3.78
N ASP A 292 31.37 7.49 2.74
CA ASP A 292 32.56 7.71 1.93
C ASP A 292 33.58 8.63 2.63
N GLU A 293 34.75 8.80 2.02
CA GLU A 293 35.82 9.66 2.57
C GLU A 293 35.40 11.14 2.70
N SER A 294 34.37 11.57 1.98
CA SER A 294 33.80 12.93 2.04
C SER A 294 32.70 13.06 3.10
N GLY A 295 32.35 11.95 3.78
CA GLY A 295 31.34 11.85 4.80
C GLY A 295 29.91 11.70 4.27
N PHE A 296 29.72 11.35 2.99
CA PHE A 296 28.41 11.07 2.40
C PHE A 296 28.03 9.60 2.55
N LEU A 297 26.74 9.34 2.74
CA LEU A 297 26.22 7.97 2.83
C LEU A 297 26.42 7.26 1.49
N LYS A 298 26.97 6.04 1.49
CA LYS A 298 27.20 5.28 0.25
C LYS A 298 25.87 4.82 -0.36
N ASP A 299 25.68 5.07 -1.65
CA ASP A 299 24.47 4.65 -2.40
C ASP A 299 24.33 3.12 -2.50
N SER A 300 25.44 2.38 -2.42
CA SER A 300 25.48 0.92 -2.56
C SER A 300 25.19 0.14 -1.27
N LEU A 301 24.64 0.79 -0.24
CA LEU A 301 24.38 0.15 1.05
C LEU A 301 23.23 -0.85 0.98
N SER A 302 23.44 -2.02 1.59
CA SER A 302 22.37 -3.00 1.78
C SER A 302 21.30 -2.48 2.76
N GLU A 303 20.06 -2.91 2.60
CA GLU A 303 18.97 -2.57 3.53
C GLU A 303 19.26 -3.00 4.97
N LYS A 304 20.01 -4.09 5.17
CA LYS A 304 20.46 -4.53 6.49
C LYS A 304 21.37 -3.49 7.14
N ALA A 305 22.38 -3.01 6.40
CA ALA A 305 23.30 -2.00 6.90
C ALA A 305 22.58 -0.69 7.21
N LYS A 306 21.65 -0.27 6.34
CA LYS A 306 20.81 0.91 6.59
C LYS A 306 19.95 0.74 7.86
N HIS A 307 19.39 -0.45 8.11
CA HIS A 307 18.64 -0.73 9.33
C HIS A 307 19.52 -0.64 10.58
N GLU A 308 20.72 -1.21 10.54
CA GLU A 308 21.69 -1.18 11.64
C GLU A 308 22.14 0.25 11.97
N LEU A 309 22.46 1.06 10.95
CA LEU A 309 22.75 2.50 11.13
C LEU A 309 21.63 3.24 11.86
N ARG A 310 20.35 2.96 11.53
CA ARG A 310 19.20 3.59 12.20
C ARG A 310 19.14 3.23 13.67
N LEU A 311 19.43 1.97 14.03
CA LEU A 311 19.45 1.54 15.43
C LEU A 311 20.57 2.25 16.20
N ILE A 312 21.76 2.33 15.60
CA ILE A 312 22.92 3.00 16.20
C ILE A 312 22.62 4.48 16.41
N PHE A 313 22.06 5.20 15.42
CA PHE A 313 21.76 6.62 15.58
C PHE A 313 20.67 6.89 16.62
N LYS A 314 19.67 6.01 16.75
CA LYS A 314 18.66 6.12 17.82
C LYS A 314 19.28 5.95 19.20
N ASP A 315 20.15 4.95 19.35
CA ASP A 315 20.86 4.69 20.60
C ASP A 315 21.80 5.85 20.97
N VAL A 316 22.63 6.32 20.03
CA VAL A 316 23.54 7.46 20.23
C VAL A 316 22.76 8.73 20.59
N ALA A 317 21.67 9.04 19.88
CA ALA A 317 20.85 10.20 20.16
C ALA A 317 20.24 10.13 21.58
N TYR A 318 19.77 8.95 21.99
CA TYR A 318 19.22 8.75 23.33
C TYR A 318 20.29 8.88 24.41
N ARG A 319 21.48 8.30 24.21
CA ARG A 319 22.61 8.45 25.16
C ARG A 319 23.07 9.89 25.29
N GLN A 320 23.24 10.60 24.18
CA GLN A 320 23.60 12.02 24.19
C GLN A 320 22.55 12.90 24.86
N PHE A 321 21.27 12.52 24.76
CA PHE A 321 20.18 13.18 25.47
C PHE A 321 20.29 12.96 26.98
N LEU A 322 20.51 11.72 27.43
CA LEU A 322 20.73 11.41 28.84
C LEU A 322 21.96 12.12 29.42
N CYS A 323 23.10 12.10 28.72
CA CYS A 323 24.30 12.81 29.16
C CYS A 323 24.08 14.31 29.30
N ARG A 324 23.27 14.91 28.41
CA ARG A 324 22.89 16.33 28.51
C ARG A 324 22.03 16.61 29.73
N LEU A 325 21.03 15.77 30.00
CA LEU A 325 20.20 15.90 31.20
C LEU A 325 21.02 15.75 32.48
N GLU A 326 21.94 14.79 32.53
CA GLU A 326 22.84 14.62 33.69
C GLU A 326 23.76 15.81 33.89
N ALA A 327 24.30 16.37 32.81
CA ALA A 327 25.15 17.57 32.88
C ALA A 327 24.35 18.79 33.34
N GLU A 328 23.13 18.99 32.83
CA GLU A 328 22.22 20.06 33.26
C GLU A 328 21.84 19.91 34.73
N GLN A 329 21.57 18.70 35.20
CA GLN A 329 21.27 18.43 36.61
C GLN A 329 22.47 18.73 37.52
N ARG A 330 23.69 18.32 37.13
CA ARG A 330 24.91 18.63 37.90
C ARG A 330 25.15 20.13 38.01
N LEU A 331 24.91 20.89 36.94
CA LEU A 331 25.03 22.35 36.94
C LEU A 331 23.99 23.02 37.84
N LEU A 332 22.79 22.46 37.97
CA LEU A 332 21.77 22.94 38.90
C LEU A 332 22.16 22.64 40.35
N ASP A 333 22.63 21.42 40.63
CA ASP A 333 23.04 20.99 41.96
C ASP A 333 24.27 21.81 42.45
N GLU A 334 25.24 22.09 41.58
CA GLU A 334 26.41 22.94 41.89
C GLU A 334 26.05 24.44 42.04
N GLY A 335 24.93 24.89 41.46
CA GLY A 335 24.43 26.26 41.55
C GLY A 335 23.58 26.54 42.78
N GLU A 336 23.01 25.52 43.41
CA GLU A 336 22.26 25.63 44.69
C GLU A 336 23.16 25.53 45.93
N GLU A 337 24.40 25.04 45.79
CA GLU A 337 25.41 24.97 46.88
C GLU A 337 26.27 26.25 47.02
N ALA A 338 26.05 27.27 46.18
CA ALA A 338 26.74 28.58 46.21
C ALA A 338 25.85 29.69 46.80
#